data_AF-D7KVE8-F1
#
_entry.id   AF-D7KVE8-F1
#
_cell.length_a   1.000
_cell.length_b   1.000
_cell.length_c   1.000
_cell.angle_alpha   90.00
_cell.angle_beta   90.00
_cell.angle_gamma   90.00
#
_symmetry.space_group_name_H-M   'P 1'
#
loop_
_entity.id
_entity.type
_entity.pdbx_description
1 polymer ?
#
loop_
_entity_poly.entity_id
_entity_poly.type
_entity_poly.pdbx_seq_one_letter_code
_entity_poly.pdbx_strand_id
1 'polypeptide(L)' 'MYLADTCFKHFGDRVKLWTTLNEPNNQIILSHLKGTFPPSRCSLPYDCALQDNIQSQIVGDHGEIQIRR' A
#
# COMPACT_ATOMS: atom_id res chain seq x y z
N MET A 1 15.98 -1.53 -3.55
CA MET A 1 16.49 -0.49 -2.63
C MET A 1 16.94 0.80 -3.32
N TYR A 2 17.37 0.74 -4.59
CA TYR A 2 17.85 1.89 -5.38
C TYR A 2 17.00 3.18 -5.33
N LEU A 3 15.67 3.07 -5.38
CA LEU A 3 14.79 4.24 -5.32
C LEU A 3 14.91 4.98 -3.98
N ALA A 4 14.92 4.24 -2.87
CA ALA A 4 15.06 4.83 -1.53
C ALA A 4 16.42 5.50 -1.35
N ASP A 5 17.50 4.86 -1.81
CA ASP A 5 18.86 5.40 -1.71
C ASP A 5 19.00 6.72 -2.50
N THR A 6 18.38 6.79 -3.67
CA THR A 6 18.33 8.02 -4.49
C THR A 6 17.57 9.13 -3.74
N CYS A 7 16.41 8.82 -3.17
CA CYS A 7 15.63 9.78 -2.39
C CYS A 7 16.40 10.32 -1.17
N PHE A 8 17.04 9.44 -0.39
CA PHE A 8 17.81 9.86 0.78
C PHE A 8 19.04 10.68 0.40
N LYS A 9 19.71 10.35 -0.71
CA LYS A 9 20.88 11.09 -1.19
C LYS A 9 20.52 12.52 -1.61
N HIS A 10 19.37 12.72 -2.25
CA HIS A 10 18.99 14.02 -2.80
C HIS A 10 18.15 14.90 -1.87
N PHE A 11 17.45 14.30 -0.88
CA PHE A 11 16.52 15.05 -0.03
C PHE A 11 16.71 14.82 1.47
N GLY A 12 17.62 13.94 1.90
CA GLY A 12 17.83 13.62 3.33
C GLY A 12 18.45 14.75 4.17
N ASP A 13 19.01 15.77 3.52
CA ASP A 13 19.49 16.99 4.16
C ASP A 13 18.32 17.83 4.72
N ARG A 14 17.20 17.89 4.00
CA ARG A 14 16.00 18.67 4.35
C ARG A 14 14.87 17.83 4.96
N VAL A 15 14.63 16.63 4.42
CA VAL A 15 13.53 15.75 4.86
C VAL A 15 14.04 14.82 5.96
N LYS A 16 13.49 14.98 7.17
CA LYS A 16 13.86 14.19 8.36
C LYS A 16 12.88 13.07 8.68
N LEU A 17 11.64 13.21 8.25
CA LEU A 17 10.59 12.23 8.43
C LEU A 17 10.28 11.55 7.09
N TRP A 18 10.29 10.23 7.08
CA TRP A 18 10.08 9.43 5.89
C TRP A 18 9.04 8.36 6.15
N THR A 19 8.14 8.19 5.19
CA THR A 19 7.19 7.08 5.12
C THR A 19 7.47 6.31 3.85
N THR A 20 7.60 4.98 3.94
CA THR A 20 8.05 4.15 2.82
C THR A 20 6.91 3.72 1.92
N LEU A 21 5.88 3.13 2.50
CA LEU A 21 4.64 2.76 1.86
C LEU A 21 3.50 3.42 2.63
N ASN A 22 2.62 4.10 1.91
CA ASN A 22 1.39 4.62 2.48
C ASN A 22 0.34 3.51 2.47
N GLU A 23 -0.17 3.14 3.63
CA GLU A 23 -1.28 2.19 3.80
C GLU A 23 -1.14 0.90 2.95
N PRO A 24 -0.09 0.09 3.15
CA PRO A 24 0.18 -1.08 2.32
C PRO A 24 -1.00 -2.07 2.29
N ASN A 25 -1.72 -2.21 3.41
CA ASN A 25 -2.91 -3.06 3.51
C ASN A 25 -4.01 -2.60 2.54
N ASN A 26 -4.32 -1.30 2.52
CA ASN A 26 -5.30 -0.74 1.60
C ASN A 26 -4.83 -0.86 0.16
N GLN A 27 -3.55 -0.61 -0.12
CA GLN A 27 -3.02 -0.73 -1.46
C GLN A 27 -3.20 -2.15 -2.01
N ILE A 28 -2.92 -3.20 -1.22
CA ILE A 28 -3.10 -4.60 -1.64
C ILE A 28 -4.58 -4.92 -1.84
N ILE A 29 -5.45 -4.56 -0.89
CA ILE A 29 -6.88 -4.84 -0.97
C ILE A 29 -7.50 -4.16 -2.19
N LEU A 30 -7.25 -2.86 -2.37
CA LEU A 30 -7.87 -2.09 -3.44
C LEU A 30 -7.31 -2.44 -4.82
N SER A 31 -6.04 -2.84 -4.92
CA SER A 31 -5.40 -3.09 -6.22
C SER A 31 -5.37 -4.54 -6.68
N HIS A 32 -5.42 -5.50 -5.75
CA HIS A 32 -5.30 -6.93 -6.02
C HIS A 32 -6.51 -7.78 -5.59
N LEU A 33 -7.39 -7.26 -4.72
CA LEU A 33 -8.62 -7.96 -4.31
C LEU A 33 -9.87 -7.31 -4.88
N LYS A 34 -10.02 -5.99 -4.74
CA LYS A 34 -11.18 -5.22 -5.25
C LYS A 34 -11.00 -4.78 -6.71
N GLY A 35 -9.75 -4.63 -7.15
CA GLY A 35 -9.43 -4.13 -8.50
C GLY A 35 -9.80 -2.66 -8.75
N THR A 36 -10.11 -1.88 -7.72
CA THR A 36 -10.50 -0.47 -7.84
C THR A 36 -9.32 0.50 -7.94
N PHE A 37 -8.13 0.11 -7.48
CA PHE A 37 -6.90 0.91 -7.58
C PHE A 37 -5.92 0.26 -8.56
N PRO A 38 -5.08 1.02 -9.28
CA PRO A 38 -4.06 0.46 -10.16
C PRO A 38 -3.13 -0.53 -9.42
N PRO A 39 -2.73 -1.66 -10.03
CA PRO A 39 -2.97 -2.09 -11.42
C PRO A 39 -4.36 -2.71 -11.69
N SER A 40 -5.32 -2.59 -10.77
CA SER A 40 -6.70 -3.05 -10.92
C SER A 40 -6.78 -4.53 -11.30
N ARG A 41 -5.98 -5.35 -10.63
CA ARG A 41 -5.95 -6.80 -10.85
C ARG A 41 -6.78 -7.47 -9.77
N CYS A 42 -7.38 -8.60 -10.11
CA CYS A 42 -7.89 -9.53 -9.12
C CYS A 42 -7.34 -10.91 -9.42
N SER A 43 -6.89 -11.62 -8.39
CA SER A 43 -6.50 -13.01 -8.50
C SER A 43 -7.64 -13.91 -8.04
N LEU A 44 -7.93 -14.95 -8.82
CA LEU A 44 -8.88 -16.00 -8.45
C LEU A 44 -8.49 -16.60 -7.07
N PRO A 45 -9.46 -16.97 -6.21
CA PRO A 45 -10.91 -17.14 -6.47
C PRO A 45 -11.76 -15.87 -6.25
N TYR A 46 -11.12 -14.72 -5.99
CA TYR A 46 -11.83 -13.48 -5.67
C TYR A 46 -12.22 -12.78 -6.98
N ASP A 47 -13.52 -12.80 -7.29
CA ASP A 47 -14.09 -12.00 -8.38
C ASP A 47 -14.18 -10.55 -7.93
N CYS A 48 -13.56 -9.61 -8.68
CA CYS A 48 -13.63 -8.18 -8.37
C CYS A 48 -15.07 -7.69 -8.24
N ALA A 49 -16.01 -8.31 -8.97
CA ALA A 49 -17.42 -7.92 -9.02
C ALA A 49 -18.26 -8.42 -7.83
N LEU A 50 -17.77 -9.38 -7.04
CA LEU A 50 -18.49 -9.95 -5.88
C LEU A 50 -18.03 -9.38 -4.53
N GLN A 51 -17.04 -8.50 -4.54
CA GLN A 51 -16.29 -8.09 -3.34
C GLN A 51 -16.89 -6.89 -2.57
N ASP A 52 -18.12 -6.46 -2.87
CA ASP A 52 -18.77 -5.38 -2.09
C ASP A 52 -19.00 -5.77 -0.62
N ASN A 53 -18.93 -7.07 -0.30
CA ASN A 53 -19.35 -7.62 0.99
C ASN A 53 -18.19 -8.01 1.93
N ILE A 54 -16.93 -8.00 1.48
CA ILE A 54 -15.78 -8.53 2.25
C ILE A 54 -14.98 -7.41 2.94
N GLN A 55 -15.40 -6.16 2.73
CA GLN A 55 -14.80 -4.98 3.37
C GLN A 55 -14.85 -5.06 4.91
N SER A 56 -15.82 -5.80 5.46
CA SER A 56 -16.01 -5.96 6.90
C SER A 56 -15.06 -6.95 7.58
N GLN A 57 -14.30 -7.76 6.83
CA GLN A 57 -13.52 -8.87 7.41
C GLN A 57 -11.99 -8.68 7.37
N ILE A 58 -11.49 -7.69 6.63
CA ILE A 58 -10.03 -7.38 6.52
C ILE A 58 -9.70 -5.96 6.99
N VAL A 59 -10.69 -5.10 7.24
CA VAL A 59 -10.47 -3.73 7.76
C VAL A 59 -10.27 -3.79 9.27
N GLY A 60 -9.06 -4.18 9.65
CA GLY A 60 -8.47 -4.01 10.96
C GLY A 60 -6.99 -3.71 10.75
N ASP A 61 -6.56 -2.57 11.25
CA ASP A 61 -5.18 -2.10 11.32
C ASP A 61 -4.71 -1.20 10.15
N HIS A 62 -4.83 0.11 10.40
CA HIS A 62 -4.04 1.17 9.77
C HIS A 62 -2.56 0.96 10.13
N GLY A 63 -1.88 0.06 9.40
CA GLY A 63 -0.46 -0.22 9.57
C GLY A 63 0.38 0.86 8.89
N GLU A 64 0.76 1.91 9.60
CA GLU A 64 1.81 2.84 9.16
C GLU A 64 3.19 2.20 9.42
N ILE A 65 3.91 1.84 8.35
CA ILE A 65 5.29 1.37 8.46
C ILE A 65 6.22 2.59 8.39
N GLN A 66 6.57 3.11 9.57
CA GLN A 66 7.54 4.18 9.69
C GLN A 66 8.95 3.61 9.89
N ILE A 67 9.82 3.80 8.90
CA ILE A 67 11.24 3.50 9.06
C ILE A 67 11.90 4.72 9.70
N ARG A 68 12.27 4.60 10.97
CA ARG A 68 13.24 5.50 11.59
C ARG A 68 14.65 5.01 11.23
N ARG A 69 15.54 5.95 10.95
CA ARG A 69 16.98 5.67 10.93
C ARG A 69 17.45 5.17 12.28
#